data_AF-A0A960E0C1-F1
#
_entry.id   AF-A0A960E0C1-F1
#
_cell.length_a   1.000
_cell.length_b   1.000
_cell.length_c   1.000
_cell.angle_alpha   90.00
_cell.angle_beta   90.00
_cell.angle_gamma   90.00
#
_symmetry.space_group_name_H-M   'P 1'
#
loop_
_entity.id
_entity.type
_entity.pdbx_description
1 polymer ?
#
loop_
_entity_poly.entity_id
_entity_poly.type
_entity_poly.pdbx_seq_one_letter_code
_entity_poly.pdbx_strand_id
1 'polypeptide(L)'
;MTDSLVLGLELAYWQQTVLRSIGVLVAVLLPAGTFVYVFLFKMVSFMQSRLGPMEAGPYGSMQLLAEVGKWLQKEDIIPERADRALFKAAPYLVVATVLFTYMVVPFGPDLHLANFDTGIFFALAVSSISSLGVLFAGWSSANKYSLIGGLRAAGQLIAYELPMILAVVGVVIQAG
;
A
#
# COMPACT_ATOMS: atom_id res chain seq x y z
N MET A 1 4.98 -2.32 31.84
CA MET A 1 5.82 -1.32 32.52
C MET A 1 6.11 -0.26 31.50
N THR A 2 5.85 0.99 31.84
CA THR A 2 5.81 2.18 30.99
C THR A 2 7.14 2.47 30.30
N ASP A 3 7.12 2.64 28.98
CA ASP A 3 8.25 3.14 28.18
C ASP A 3 8.52 4.61 28.48
N SER A 4 9.23 4.88 29.57
CA SER A 4 9.61 6.23 30.01
C SER A 4 11.07 6.59 29.66
N LEU A 5 11.74 5.85 28.77
CA LEU A 5 13.22 5.90 28.69
C LEU A 5 13.83 6.09 27.29
N VAL A 6 13.24 6.92 26.44
CA VAL A 6 13.98 7.42 25.24
C VAL A 6 13.91 8.94 25.06
N LEU A 7 12.84 9.63 25.52
CA LEU A 7 12.66 11.07 25.27
C LEU A 7 12.27 11.93 26.49
N GLY A 8 12.07 11.34 27.68
CA GLY A 8 11.72 12.11 28.90
C GLY A 8 10.39 12.87 28.83
N LEU A 9 9.56 12.58 27.82
CA LEU A 9 8.22 13.14 27.63
C LEU A 9 7.19 12.04 27.89
N GLU A 10 6.38 12.22 28.93
CA GLU A 10 5.14 11.44 29.15
C GLU A 10 4.13 11.84 28.07
N LEU A 11 4.30 11.27 26.87
CA LEU A 11 3.41 11.53 25.75
C LEU A 11 2.05 10.88 26.02
N ALA A 12 0.99 11.67 25.88
CA ALA A 12 -0.37 11.16 25.97
C ALA A 12 -0.60 10.07 24.90
N TYR A 13 -1.48 9.11 25.20
CA TYR A 13 -1.77 7.97 24.31
C TYR A 13 -2.02 8.39 22.85
N TRP A 14 -2.82 9.46 22.64
CA TRP A 14 -3.11 9.99 21.31
C TRP A 14 -1.87 10.52 20.58
N GLN A 15 -0.90 11.10 21.31
CA GLN A 15 0.37 11.58 20.74
C GLN A 15 1.24 10.41 20.30
N GLN A 16 1.29 9.34 21.10
CA GLN A 16 2.02 8.12 20.76
C GLN A 16 1.43 7.44 19.52
N THR A 17 0.09 7.33 19.45
CA THR A 17 -0.59 6.76 18.27
C THR A 17 -0.31 7.58 17.01
N VAL A 18 -0.36 8.92 17.10
CA VAL A 18 -0.05 9.79 15.96
C VAL A 18 1.40 9.61 15.50
N LEU A 19 2.38 9.64 16.41
CA LEU A 19 3.78 9.44 16.07
C LEU A 19 4.06 8.07 15.44
N ARG A 20 3.47 7.00 16.00
CA ARG A 20 3.60 5.65 15.45
C ARG A 20 2.97 5.55 14.05
N SER A 21 1.80 6.18 13.84
CA SER A 21 1.15 6.19 12.53
C SER A 21 1.95 6.96 11.46
N ILE A 22 2.57 8.08 11.83
CA ILE A 22 3.51 8.81 10.97
C ILE A 22 4.74 7.94 10.68
N GLY A 23 5.27 7.26 11.70
CA GLY A 23 6.37 6.31 11.54
C GLY A 23 6.05 5.22 10.51
N VAL A 24 4.85 4.63 10.57
CA VAL A 24 4.39 3.65 9.56
C VAL A 24 4.28 4.27 8.18
N LEU A 25 3.70 5.47 8.03
CA LEU A 25 3.62 6.15 6.73
C LEU A 25 5.01 6.35 6.12
N VAL A 26 5.98 6.79 6.91
CA VAL A 26 7.38 6.94 6.47
C VAL A 26 7.99 5.59 6.10
N ALA A 27 7.77 4.56 6.93
CA ALA A 27 8.25 3.20 6.71
C ALA A 27 7.64 2.53 5.47
N VAL A 28 6.46 2.95 5.03
CA VAL A 28 5.84 2.47 3.78
C VAL A 28 6.33 3.27 2.58
N LEU A 29 6.27 4.61 2.66
CA LEU A 29 6.52 5.49 1.51
C LEU A 29 7.99 5.53 1.10
N LEU A 30 8.94 5.52 2.05
CA LEU A 30 10.38 5.58 1.71
C LEU A 30 10.87 4.32 1.01
N PRO A 31 10.61 3.10 1.50
CA PRO A 31 10.98 1.88 0.78
C PRO A 31 10.22 1.74 -0.54
N ALA A 32 8.92 2.06 -0.58
CA ALA A 32 8.14 2.02 -1.82
C ALA A 32 8.73 2.96 -2.89
N GLY A 33 9.03 4.21 -2.53
CA GLY A 33 9.68 5.16 -3.44
C GLY A 33 11.05 4.64 -3.89
N THR A 34 11.86 4.15 -2.97
CA THR A 34 13.18 3.58 -3.29
C THR A 34 13.06 2.40 -4.26
N PHE A 35 12.09 1.51 -4.06
CA PHE A 35 11.79 0.40 -4.97
C PHE A 35 11.45 0.91 -6.38
N VAL A 36 10.58 1.92 -6.50
CA VAL A 36 10.24 2.48 -7.82
C VAL A 36 11.49 3.06 -8.49
N TYR A 37 12.32 3.82 -7.78
CA TYR A 37 13.54 4.38 -8.37
C TYR A 37 14.55 3.31 -8.80
N VAL A 38 14.88 2.37 -7.90
CA VAL A 38 15.93 1.37 -8.14
C VAL A 38 15.45 0.31 -9.13
N PHE A 39 14.29 -0.30 -8.90
CA PHE A 39 13.79 -1.39 -9.74
C PHE A 39 13.17 -0.86 -11.03
N LEU A 40 12.17 0.03 -10.94
CA LEU A 40 11.38 0.40 -12.11
C LEU A 40 12.17 1.33 -13.05
N PHE A 41 12.87 2.33 -12.51
CA PHE A 41 13.57 3.31 -13.35
C PHE A 41 14.96 2.86 -13.77
N LYS A 42 15.75 2.26 -12.87
CA LYS A 42 17.14 1.88 -13.18
C LYS A 42 17.29 0.44 -13.65
N MET A 43 16.89 -0.54 -12.84
CA MET A 43 17.12 -1.96 -13.13
C MET A 43 16.49 -2.37 -14.47
N VAL A 44 15.20 -2.05 -14.68
CA VAL A 44 14.51 -2.38 -15.95
C VAL A 44 15.17 -1.73 -17.17
N SER A 45 15.68 -0.51 -17.03
CA SER A 45 16.38 0.17 -18.11
C SER A 45 17.71 -0.52 -18.44
N PHE A 46 18.48 -0.91 -17.41
CA PHE A 46 19.73 -1.65 -17.60
C PHE A 46 19.51 -3.04 -18.20
N MET A 47 18.42 -3.74 -17.83
CA MET A 47 18.03 -4.99 -18.48
C MET A 47 17.76 -4.82 -19.98
N GLN A 48 17.29 -3.64 -20.39
CA GLN A 48 17.03 -3.29 -21.79
C GLN A 48 18.25 -2.64 -22.48
N SER A 49 19.43 -2.67 -21.85
CA SER A 49 20.65 -2.01 -22.36
C SER A 49 20.48 -0.52 -22.66
N ARG A 50 19.64 0.19 -21.88
CA ARG A 50 19.51 1.65 -21.95
C ARG A 50 19.66 2.30 -20.58
N LEU A 51 20.01 3.57 -20.56
CA LEU A 51 20.01 4.35 -19.32
C LEU A 51 18.58 4.68 -18.90
N GLY A 52 18.29 4.54 -17.61
CA GLY A 52 17.06 5.05 -17.01
C GLY A 52 17.04 6.57 -16.96
N PRO A 53 16.03 7.21 -16.33
CA PRO A 53 15.96 8.66 -16.15
C PRO A 53 17.28 9.23 -15.59
N MET A 54 17.85 10.25 -16.25
CA MET A 54 19.12 10.89 -15.86
C MET A 54 19.00 12.38 -15.55
N GLU A 55 17.90 13.03 -15.97
CA GLU A 55 17.78 14.49 -16.01
C GLU A 55 17.32 15.12 -14.68
N ALA A 56 16.36 14.50 -14.00
CA ALA A 56 15.79 15.05 -12.75
C ALA A 56 16.70 14.78 -11.54
N GLY A 57 17.66 15.68 -11.31
CA GLY A 57 18.66 15.55 -10.24
C GLY A 57 19.79 14.58 -10.59
N PRO A 58 20.79 14.39 -9.71
CA PRO A 58 21.90 13.46 -9.97
C PRO A 58 21.37 12.06 -10.24
N TYR A 59 21.69 11.52 -11.42
CA TYR A 59 21.21 10.23 -11.91
C TYR A 59 19.67 10.07 -11.88
N GLY A 60 18.88 11.14 -11.98
CA GLY A 60 17.41 11.03 -11.97
C GLY A 60 16.80 10.76 -10.58
N SER A 61 17.54 11.00 -9.48
CA SER A 61 17.07 10.77 -8.11
C SER A 61 15.83 11.59 -7.72
N MET A 62 15.64 12.78 -8.32
CA MET A 62 14.48 13.63 -8.06
C MET A 62 13.28 13.31 -8.96
N GLN A 63 13.38 12.31 -9.86
CA GLN A 63 12.30 11.95 -10.78
C GLN A 63 11.00 11.62 -10.04
N LEU A 64 11.07 10.87 -8.94
CA LEU A 64 9.88 10.49 -8.16
C LEU A 64 9.15 11.70 -7.58
N LEU A 65 9.90 12.70 -7.10
CA LEU A 65 9.32 13.94 -6.60
C LEU A 65 8.66 14.74 -7.72
N ALA A 66 9.27 14.78 -8.90
CA ALA A 66 8.69 15.41 -10.09
C ALA A 66 7.40 14.71 -10.54
N GLU A 67 7.33 13.38 -10.48
CA GLU A 67 6.11 12.61 -10.79
C GLU A 67 4.96 12.92 -9.83
N VAL A 68 5.25 13.02 -8.52
CA VAL A 68 4.25 13.43 -7.52
C VAL A 68 3.78 14.86 -7.77
N GLY A 69 4.71 15.78 -8.04
CA GLY A 69 4.38 17.17 -8.38
C GLY A 69 3.48 17.26 -9.62
N LYS A 70 3.73 16.43 -10.64
CA LYS A 70 2.89 16.32 -11.84
C LYS A 70 1.49 15.82 -11.49
N TRP A 71 1.34 14.83 -10.60
CA TRP A 71 0.03 14.33 -10.21
C TRP A 71 -0.80 15.37 -9.46
N LEU A 72 -0.18 16.20 -8.62
CA LEU A 72 -0.88 17.29 -7.92
C LEU A 72 -1.40 18.38 -8.85
N GLN A 73 -0.76 18.57 -10.00
CA GLN A 73 -1.16 19.57 -11.00
C GLN A 73 -2.20 19.06 -11.99
N LYS A 74 -2.44 17.74 -12.05
CA LYS A 74 -3.37 17.16 -13.00
C LYS A 74 -4.82 17.37 -12.55
N GLU A 75 -5.68 17.65 -13.52
CA GLU A 75 -7.12 17.73 -13.31
C GLU A 75 -7.69 16.34 -12.96
N ASP A 76 -8.55 16.30 -11.94
CA ASP A 76 -9.32 15.11 -11.55
C ASP A 76 -10.60 15.02 -12.41
N ILE A 77 -10.55 14.20 -13.46
CA ILE A 77 -11.65 14.04 -14.42
C ILE A 77 -12.43 12.76 -14.09
N ILE A 78 -13.75 12.90 -13.99
CA ILE A 78 -14.67 11.79 -13.74
C ILE A 78 -15.58 11.62 -14.95
N PRO A 79 -15.71 10.40 -15.51
CA PRO A 79 -16.62 10.16 -16.63
C PRO A 79 -18.06 10.50 -16.26
N GLU A 80 -18.81 11.08 -17.20
CA GLU A 80 -20.19 11.54 -16.93
C GLU A 80 -21.14 10.39 -16.52
N ARG A 81 -20.92 9.20 -17.08
CA ARG A 81 -21.73 8.00 -16.84
C ARG A 81 -21.24 7.17 -15.65
N ALA A 82 -20.11 7.53 -15.04
CA ALA A 82 -19.55 6.81 -13.92
C ALA A 82 -20.33 7.11 -12.62
N ASP A 83 -20.37 6.13 -11.73
CA ASP A 83 -20.81 6.38 -10.35
C ASP A 83 -19.74 7.20 -9.64
N ARG A 84 -20.00 8.50 -9.44
CA ARG A 84 -19.03 9.44 -8.88
C ARG A 84 -18.56 9.06 -7.47
N ALA A 85 -19.46 8.54 -6.62
CA ALA A 85 -19.12 8.23 -5.24
C ALA A 85 -18.21 7.00 -5.20
N LEU A 86 -18.61 5.94 -5.91
CA LEU A 86 -17.86 4.69 -5.93
C LEU A 86 -16.54 4.82 -6.70
N PHE A 87 -16.51 5.58 -7.80
CA PHE A 87 -15.31 5.83 -8.60
C PHE A 87 -14.24 6.59 -7.80
N LYS A 88 -14.64 7.58 -6.99
CA LYS A 88 -13.73 8.26 -6.07
C LYS A 88 -13.30 7.39 -4.90
N ALA A 89 -14.22 6.62 -4.32
CA ALA A 89 -13.93 5.81 -3.14
C ALA A 89 -13.01 4.61 -3.43
N ALA A 90 -13.09 4.02 -4.63
CA ALA A 90 -12.38 2.77 -4.93
C ALA A 90 -10.85 2.86 -4.80
N PRO A 91 -10.15 3.90 -5.30
CA PRO A 91 -8.72 4.07 -5.06
C PRO A 91 -8.36 4.21 -3.58
N TYR A 92 -9.17 4.94 -2.80
CA TYR A 92 -8.94 5.09 -1.36
C TYR A 92 -9.11 3.78 -0.61
N LEU A 93 -10.07 2.94 -1.00
CA LEU A 93 -10.26 1.62 -0.40
C LEU A 93 -9.02 0.75 -0.57
N VAL A 94 -8.46 0.69 -1.78
CA VAL A 94 -7.25 -0.10 -2.05
C VAL A 94 -6.05 0.44 -1.25
N VAL A 95 -5.83 1.75 -1.24
CA VAL A 95 -4.74 2.35 -0.45
C VAL A 95 -4.92 2.10 1.05
N ALA A 96 -6.14 2.23 1.57
CA ALA A 96 -6.44 1.98 2.97
C ALA A 96 -6.12 0.54 3.38
N THR A 97 -6.46 -0.46 2.55
CA THR A 97 -6.14 -1.86 2.85
C THR A 97 -4.64 -2.09 2.96
N VAL A 98 -3.83 -1.48 2.10
CA VAL A 98 -2.36 -1.58 2.17
C VAL A 98 -1.85 -0.98 3.48
N LEU A 99 -2.34 0.20 3.87
CA LEU A 99 -1.93 0.85 5.11
C LEU A 99 -2.33 0.03 6.35
N PHE A 100 -3.52 -0.57 6.34
CA PHE A 100 -3.97 -1.41 7.45
C PHE A 100 -3.14 -2.69 7.60
N THR A 101 -2.65 -3.29 6.51
CA THR A 101 -1.77 -4.46 6.60
C THR A 101 -0.48 -4.17 7.39
N TYR A 102 0.05 -2.94 7.31
CA TYR A 102 1.24 -2.54 8.07
C TYR A 102 0.99 -2.36 9.58
N MET A 103 -0.26 -2.37 10.03
CA MET A 103 -0.58 -2.30 11.47
C MET A 103 -0.09 -3.54 12.24
N VAL A 104 0.02 -4.68 11.55
CA VAL A 104 0.41 -5.98 12.13
C VAL A 104 1.91 -6.21 12.08
N VAL A 105 2.64 -5.49 11.22
CA VAL A 105 4.06 -5.75 10.99
C VAL A 105 4.89 -5.28 12.19
N PRO A 106 5.65 -6.17 12.86
CA PRO A 106 6.56 -5.78 13.93
C PRO A 106 7.86 -5.21 13.31
N PHE A 107 8.20 -3.97 13.65
CA PHE A 107 9.44 -3.32 13.19
C PHE A 107 10.57 -3.39 14.22
N GLY A 108 10.27 -3.85 15.44
CA GLY A 108 11.23 -4.08 16.51
C GLY A 108 10.53 -4.60 17.77
N PRO A 109 11.28 -4.90 18.84
CA PRO A 109 10.73 -5.43 20.10
C PRO A 109 9.62 -4.54 20.68
N ASP A 110 9.86 -3.23 20.72
CA ASP A 110 8.91 -2.24 21.27
C ASP A 110 8.28 -1.37 20.16
N LEU A 111 8.66 -1.59 18.90
CA LEU A 111 8.22 -0.78 17.75
C LEU A 111 7.13 -1.54 16.96
N HIS A 112 5.90 -1.44 17.45
CA HIS A 112 4.70 -1.95 16.81
C HIS A 112 3.57 -0.90 16.87
N LEU A 113 2.73 -0.85 15.83
CA LEU A 113 1.63 0.11 15.78
C LEU A 113 0.51 -0.28 16.76
N ALA A 114 0.06 -1.52 16.64
CA ALA A 114 -0.90 -2.14 17.53
C ALA A 114 -0.52 -3.61 17.75
N ASN A 115 -0.64 -4.06 18.99
CA ASN A 115 -0.45 -5.46 19.32
C ASN A 115 -1.82 -6.16 19.22
N PHE A 116 -1.96 -7.03 18.23
CA PHE A 116 -3.15 -7.85 18.03
C PHE A 116 -2.84 -9.30 18.36
N ASP A 117 -3.67 -9.92 19.22
CA ASP A 117 -3.56 -11.36 19.49
C ASP A 117 -3.76 -12.20 18.22
N THR A 118 -4.54 -11.69 17.26
CA THR A 118 -4.83 -12.36 15.97
C THR A 118 -4.33 -11.56 14.76
N GLY A 119 -3.11 -11.03 14.84
CA GLY A 119 -2.52 -10.18 13.80
C GLY A 119 -2.52 -10.79 12.39
N ILE A 120 -2.11 -12.06 12.25
CA ILE A 120 -2.06 -12.75 10.95
C ILE A 120 -3.45 -12.88 10.33
N PHE A 121 -4.47 -13.20 11.13
CA PHE A 121 -5.85 -13.28 10.66
C PHE A 121 -6.36 -11.93 10.17
N PHE A 122 -6.05 -10.85 10.90
CA PHE A 122 -6.39 -9.49 10.49
C PHE A 122 -5.73 -9.14 9.15
N ALA A 123 -4.44 -9.43 8.97
CA ALA A 123 -3.74 -9.16 7.72
C ALA A 123 -4.38 -9.90 6.51
N LEU A 124 -4.77 -11.17 6.70
CA LEU A 124 -5.49 -11.93 5.68
C LEU A 124 -6.87 -11.34 5.37
N ALA A 125 -7.64 -10.97 6.40
CA ALA A 125 -8.97 -10.37 6.24
C ALA A 125 -8.92 -9.03 5.48
N VAL A 126 -7.95 -8.17 5.83
CA VAL A 126 -7.75 -6.88 5.15
C VAL A 126 -7.32 -7.07 3.70
N SER A 127 -6.48 -8.07 3.42
CA SER A 127 -6.05 -8.39 2.06
C SER A 127 -7.23 -8.70 1.14
N SER A 128 -8.22 -9.46 1.61
CA SER A 128 -9.43 -9.79 0.84
C SER A 128 -10.33 -8.58 0.55
N ILE A 129 -10.21 -7.48 1.29
CA ILE A 129 -10.96 -6.24 0.99
C ILE A 129 -10.38 -5.54 -0.25
N SER A 130 -9.08 -5.69 -0.50
CA SER A 130 -8.41 -5.03 -1.62
C SER A 130 -8.93 -5.50 -2.99
N SER A 131 -9.31 -6.78 -3.11
CA SER A 131 -9.87 -7.36 -4.33
C SER A 131 -11.25 -6.79 -4.66
N LEU A 132 -12.07 -6.46 -3.64
CA LEU A 132 -13.31 -5.71 -3.80
C LEU A 132 -13.07 -4.28 -4.33
N GLY A 133 -12.01 -3.61 -3.88
CA GLY A 133 -11.64 -2.29 -4.39
C GLY A 133 -11.36 -2.27 -5.89
N VAL A 134 -10.70 -3.31 -6.41
CA VAL A 134 -10.45 -3.46 -7.85
C VAL A 134 -11.76 -3.69 -8.63
N LEU A 135 -12.68 -4.49 -8.09
CA LEU A 135 -14.01 -4.69 -8.68
C LEU A 135 -14.83 -3.40 -8.71
N PHE A 136 -14.86 -2.65 -7.61
CA PHE A 136 -15.57 -1.38 -7.52
C PHE A 136 -14.99 -0.34 -8.49
N ALA A 137 -13.68 -0.28 -8.66
CA ALA A 137 -13.06 0.59 -9.67
C ALA A 137 -13.49 0.22 -11.10
N GLY A 138 -13.49 -1.08 -11.43
CA GLY A 138 -13.90 -1.56 -12.75
C GLY A 138 -15.40 -1.31 -13.03
N TRP A 139 -16.27 -1.57 -12.05
CA TRP A 139 -17.71 -1.36 -12.16
C TRP A 139 -18.09 0.13 -12.25
N SER A 140 -17.55 0.95 -11.34
CA SER A 140 -17.91 2.38 -11.23
C SER A 140 -17.50 3.20 -12.46
N SER A 141 -16.49 2.78 -13.21
CA SER A 141 -16.02 3.46 -14.43
C SER A 141 -17.02 3.47 -15.59
N ALA A 142 -18.11 2.71 -15.52
CA ALA A 142 -19.18 2.64 -16.53
C ALA A 142 -18.70 2.38 -17.97
N ASN A 143 -17.61 1.62 -18.13
CA ASN A 143 -17.01 1.25 -19.41
C ASN A 143 -16.85 -0.28 -19.51
N LYS A 144 -17.30 -0.87 -20.62
CA LYS A 144 -17.22 -2.32 -20.88
C LYS A 144 -15.78 -2.84 -20.82
N TYR A 145 -14.81 -2.09 -21.33
CA TYR A 145 -13.40 -2.52 -21.35
C TYR A 145 -12.80 -2.52 -19.95
N SER A 146 -13.02 -1.45 -19.18
CA SER A 146 -12.57 -1.36 -17.79
C SER A 146 -13.25 -2.41 -16.90
N LEU A 147 -14.52 -2.71 -17.13
CA LEU A 147 -15.24 -3.76 -16.41
C LEU A 147 -14.65 -5.15 -16.67
N ILE A 148 -14.39 -5.51 -17.94
CA ILE A 148 -13.77 -6.79 -18.29
C ILE A 148 -12.35 -6.88 -17.71
N GLY A 149 -11.59 -5.79 -17.75
CA GLY A 149 -10.27 -5.70 -17.10
C GLY A 149 -10.35 -5.91 -15.58
N GLY A 150 -11.30 -5.24 -14.93
CA GLY A 150 -11.56 -5.36 -13.49
C GLY A 150 -11.96 -6.77 -13.08
N LEU A 151 -12.84 -7.43 -13.84
CA LEU A 151 -13.23 -8.82 -13.59
C LEU A 151 -12.06 -9.79 -13.73
N ARG A 152 -11.17 -9.58 -14.71
CA ARG A 152 -9.96 -10.39 -14.87
C ARG A 152 -8.98 -10.20 -13.72
N ALA A 153 -8.72 -8.96 -13.33
CA ALA A 153 -7.83 -8.64 -12.22
C ALA A 153 -8.38 -9.20 -10.90
N ALA A 154 -9.67 -9.01 -10.63
CA ALA A 154 -10.31 -9.55 -9.44
C ALA A 154 -10.30 -11.08 -9.40
N GLY A 155 -10.61 -11.73 -10.52
CA GLY A 155 -10.53 -13.20 -10.63
C GLY A 155 -9.12 -13.72 -10.34
N GLN A 156 -8.09 -13.01 -10.80
CA GLN A 156 -6.71 -13.34 -10.49
C GLN A 156 -6.39 -13.14 -9.00
N LEU A 157 -6.76 -12.00 -8.41
CA LEU A 157 -6.51 -11.72 -6.99
C LEU A 157 -7.18 -12.74 -6.08
N ILE A 158 -8.46 -13.04 -6.31
CA ILE A 158 -9.22 -14.03 -5.53
C ILE A 158 -8.60 -15.43 -5.67
N ALA A 159 -8.15 -15.81 -6.87
CA ALA A 159 -7.51 -17.11 -7.08
C ALA A 159 -6.20 -17.27 -6.28
N TYR A 160 -5.47 -16.19 -6.02
CA TYR A 160 -4.24 -16.22 -5.23
C TYR A 160 -4.47 -16.09 -3.71
N GLU A 161 -5.65 -15.68 -3.26
CA GLU A 161 -5.97 -15.61 -1.83
C GLU A 161 -5.98 -17.00 -1.18
N LEU A 162 -6.59 -18.01 -1.82
CA LEU A 162 -6.71 -19.34 -1.24
C LEU A 162 -5.35 -20.03 -1.03
N PRO A 163 -4.43 -20.10 -2.02
CA PRO A 163 -3.08 -20.63 -1.80
C PRO A 163 -2.30 -19.88 -0.72
N MET A 164 -2.45 -18.56 -0.66
CA MET A 164 -1.77 -17.73 0.35
C MET A 164 -2.27 -18.06 1.77
N ILE A 165 -3.58 -18.19 1.97
CA ILE A 165 -4.15 -18.60 3.26
C ILE A 165 -3.62 -19.98 3.67
N LEU A 166 -3.63 -20.96 2.75
CA LEU A 166 -3.12 -22.31 3.03
C LEU A 166 -1.63 -22.32 3.38
N ALA A 167 -0.81 -21.50 2.71
CA ALA A 167 0.62 -21.39 3.01
C ALA A 167 0.89 -20.80 4.40
N VAL A 168 0.09 -19.80 4.81
CA VAL A 168 0.23 -19.14 6.12
C VAL A 168 -0.20 -20.05 7.26
N VAL A 169 -1.26 -20.86 7.07
CA VAL A 169 -1.78 -21.77 8.11
C VAL A 169 -0.69 -22.72 8.63
N GLY A 170 0.20 -23.23 7.77
CA GLY A 170 1.30 -24.10 8.20
C GLY A 170 2.25 -23.44 9.21
N VAL A 171 2.55 -22.15 9.01
CA VAL A 171 3.39 -21.37 9.93
C VAL A 171 2.65 -21.06 11.23
N VAL A 172 1.35 -20.76 11.15
CA VAL A 172 0.52 -20.51 12.33
C VAL A 172 0.48 -21.75 13.23
N ILE A 173 0.26 -22.94 12.67
CA ILE A 173 0.27 -24.19 13.43
C ILE A 173 1.62 -24.42 14.11
N GLN A 174 2.73 -24.06 13.45
CA GLN A 174 4.07 -24.20 14.03
C GLN A 174 4.35 -23.17 15.14
N ALA A 175 3.78 -21.97 15.05
CA ALA A 175 3.94 -20.92 16.04
C ALA A 175 3.14 -21.16 17.33
N GLY A 176 2.03 -21.91 17.24
CA GLY A 176 1.15 -22.25 18.37
C GLY A 176 -0.20 -21.56 18.29
#